data_AF-A0A7S4HEM9-F1
#
_entry.id   AF-A0A7S4HEM9-F1
#
_cell.length_a   1.000
_cell.length_b   1.000
_cell.length_c   1.000
_cell.angle_alpha   90.00
_cell.angle_beta   90.00
_cell.angle_gamma   90.00
#
_symmetry.space_group_name_H-M   'P 1'
#
loop_
_entity.id
_entity.type
_entity.pdbx_description
1 polymer ?
#
loop_
_entity_poly.entity_id
_entity_poly.type
_entity_poly.pdbx_seq_one_letter_code
_entity_poly.pdbx_strand_id
1 'polypeptide(L)'
;RHLYLRPPMLGRLLPLSRASRVLSVSVAARAMSVGIRVDHAKECLAKADAVCFDVDSTVIKEEGIDEFAAYLGVGEEVAALTAAAMGGDTPFHVALENRLKVMQPTKQKLDTMLAENPAEGLLTPGISELISELQAGGKVVYLVSGGFRQMIEPIAEVVHVKKTDIYANIFMFH
;
A
#
# COMPACT_ATOMS: atom_id res chain seq x y z
N ARG A 1 -9.79 -49.87 -17.25
CA ARG A 1 -8.92 -50.63 -18.17
C ARG A 1 -9.53 -50.55 -19.58
N HIS A 2 -8.90 -49.81 -20.49
CA HIS A 2 -8.62 -50.24 -21.88
C HIS A 2 -7.96 -49.09 -22.64
N LEU A 3 -6.81 -49.38 -23.26
CA LEU A 3 -6.23 -48.56 -24.32
C LEU A 3 -7.03 -48.82 -25.61
N TYR A 4 -7.08 -47.84 -26.51
CA TYR A 4 -6.95 -48.13 -27.95
C TYR A 4 -6.23 -46.99 -28.66
N LEU A 5 -5.37 -47.35 -29.63
CA LEU A 5 -4.48 -46.43 -30.35
C LEU A 5 -4.62 -46.60 -31.86
N ARG A 6 -4.72 -45.45 -32.54
CA ARG A 6 -4.18 -45.16 -33.89
C ARG A 6 -4.95 -45.62 -35.17
N PRO A 7 -4.65 -45.03 -36.36
CA PRO A 7 -5.66 -44.47 -37.26
C PRO A 7 -5.65 -45.08 -38.69
N PRO A 8 -6.37 -44.49 -39.66
CA PRO A 8 -5.68 -43.62 -40.65
C PRO A 8 -6.52 -42.32 -40.92
N MET A 9 -6.27 -41.41 -41.88
CA MET A 9 -5.36 -41.33 -43.05
C MET A 9 -4.74 -39.91 -43.18
N LEU A 10 -3.99 -39.63 -44.26
CA LEU A 10 -3.36 -38.34 -44.58
C LEU A 10 -4.22 -37.50 -45.56
N GLY A 11 -4.48 -36.23 -45.25
CA GLY A 11 -5.13 -35.25 -46.16
C GLY A 11 -4.16 -34.11 -46.53
N ARG A 12 -4.16 -33.67 -47.80
CA ARG A 12 -3.15 -32.74 -48.36
C ARG A 12 -3.34 -31.26 -47.98
N LEU A 13 -2.22 -30.53 -48.11
CA LEU A 13 -2.06 -29.08 -47.89
C LEU A 13 -3.04 -28.20 -48.69
N LEU A 14 -3.36 -27.03 -48.13
CA LEU A 14 -3.50 -25.76 -48.85
C LEU A 14 -2.88 -24.61 -48.00
N PRO A 15 -2.54 -23.45 -48.60
CA PRO A 15 -1.38 -22.65 -48.16
C PRO A 15 -1.66 -21.59 -47.09
N LEU A 16 -0.56 -21.17 -46.45
CA LEU A 16 -0.48 -20.04 -45.53
C LEU A 16 -1.06 -18.75 -46.14
N SER A 17 -2.03 -18.13 -45.47
CA SER A 17 -2.42 -16.75 -45.74
C SER A 17 -2.44 -15.91 -44.45
N ARG A 18 -1.93 -14.68 -44.61
CA ARG A 18 -1.92 -13.51 -43.72
C ARG A 18 -2.73 -13.60 -42.42
N ALA A 19 -2.07 -13.38 -41.29
CA ALA A 19 -2.06 -12.06 -40.61
C ALA A 19 -1.33 -12.15 -39.26
N SER A 20 -0.63 -11.08 -38.87
CA SER A 20 0.11 -11.02 -37.61
C SER A 20 -0.81 -11.22 -36.41
N ARG A 21 -0.47 -12.18 -35.52
CA ARG A 21 -1.00 -12.18 -34.15
C ARG A 21 -0.40 -11.00 -33.40
N VAL A 22 -1.03 -9.84 -33.49
CA VAL A 22 -0.92 -8.85 -32.42
C VAL A 22 -1.62 -9.48 -31.23
N LEU A 23 -0.86 -9.94 -30.22
CA LEU A 23 -1.45 -10.15 -28.91
C LEU A 23 -1.89 -8.78 -28.41
N SER A 24 -3.20 -8.53 -28.50
CA SER A 24 -3.84 -7.56 -27.64
C SER A 24 -3.72 -8.06 -26.20
N VAL A 25 -2.59 -7.76 -25.57
CA VAL A 25 -2.49 -7.77 -24.12
C VAL A 25 -3.35 -6.59 -23.67
N SER A 26 -4.62 -6.87 -23.41
CA SER A 26 -5.48 -5.93 -22.72
C SER A 26 -4.93 -5.76 -21.32
N VAL A 27 -4.02 -4.80 -21.15
CA VAL A 27 -3.67 -4.29 -19.84
C VAL A 27 -4.98 -3.77 -19.28
N ALA A 28 -5.55 -4.52 -18.34
CA ALA A 28 -6.72 -4.08 -17.63
C ALA A 28 -6.33 -2.81 -16.87
N ALA A 29 -6.63 -1.66 -17.47
CA ALA A 29 -6.51 -0.39 -16.81
C ALA A 29 -7.35 -0.52 -15.54
N ARG A 30 -6.68 -0.56 -14.37
CA ARG A 30 -7.35 -0.38 -13.08
C ARG A 30 -8.20 0.86 -13.26
N ALA A 31 -9.53 0.68 -13.17
CA ALA A 31 -10.44 1.78 -13.32
C ALA A 31 -10.04 2.84 -12.29
N MET A 32 -9.59 4.01 -12.75
CA MET A 32 -9.38 5.15 -11.88
C MET A 32 -10.72 5.40 -11.19
N SER A 33 -10.80 5.07 -9.90
CA SER A 33 -11.98 5.30 -9.10
C SER A 33 -12.15 6.80 -8.93
N VAL A 34 -12.91 7.40 -9.85
CA VAL A 34 -13.25 8.82 -9.78
C VAL A 34 -13.93 9.06 -8.43
N GLY A 35 -13.36 9.95 -7.63
CA GLY A 35 -13.85 10.24 -6.29
C GLY A 35 -15.33 10.64 -6.30
N ILE A 36 -16.10 10.15 -5.33
CA ILE A 36 -17.56 10.26 -5.35
C ILE A 36 -18.04 11.73 -5.20
N ARG A 37 -17.21 12.61 -4.62
CA ARG A 37 -17.54 14.04 -4.38
C ARG A 37 -16.33 14.97 -4.58
N VAL A 38 -15.64 14.86 -5.72
CA VAL A 38 -14.38 15.60 -5.99
C VAL A 38 -14.52 17.12 -5.78
N ASP A 39 -15.56 17.77 -6.31
CA ASP A 39 -15.64 19.24 -6.25
C ASP A 39 -15.95 19.74 -4.83
N HIS A 40 -16.74 19.00 -4.06
CA HIS A 40 -16.93 19.28 -2.64
C HIS A 40 -15.61 19.11 -1.85
N ALA A 41 -14.81 18.10 -2.15
CA ALA A 41 -13.49 17.92 -1.53
C ALA A 41 -12.55 19.10 -1.87
N LYS A 42 -12.53 19.58 -3.12
CA LYS A 42 -11.78 20.78 -3.51
C LYS A 42 -12.23 22.02 -2.74
N GLU A 43 -13.54 22.24 -2.59
CA GLU A 43 -14.07 23.36 -1.80
C GLU A 43 -13.66 23.28 -0.33
N CYS A 44 -13.72 22.09 0.27
CA CYS A 44 -13.27 21.87 1.64
C CYS A 44 -11.78 22.14 1.79
N LEU A 45 -10.94 21.58 0.91
CA LEU A 45 -9.49 21.81 0.92
C LEU A 45 -9.14 23.29 0.73
N ALA A 46 -9.81 24.00 -0.18
CA ALA A 46 -9.59 25.42 -0.41
C ALA A 46 -9.83 26.25 0.87
N LYS A 47 -10.92 25.95 1.60
CA LYS A 47 -11.33 26.64 2.84
C LYS A 47 -10.62 26.18 4.11
N ALA A 48 -9.91 25.05 4.09
CA ALA A 48 -9.28 24.48 5.27
C ALA A 48 -7.93 25.15 5.62
N ASP A 49 -7.72 25.43 6.91
CA ASP A 49 -6.43 25.89 7.45
C ASP A 49 -5.42 24.74 7.66
N ALA A 50 -5.93 23.52 7.85
CA ALA A 50 -5.14 22.31 8.05
C ALA A 50 -5.76 21.09 7.35
N VAL A 51 -4.91 20.14 6.95
CA VAL A 51 -5.30 18.87 6.31
C VAL A 51 -4.56 17.73 6.99
N CYS A 52 -5.32 16.73 7.46
CA CYS A 52 -4.77 15.50 8.00
C CYS A 52 -4.88 14.39 6.96
N PHE A 53 -3.78 13.70 6.70
CA PHE A 53 -3.75 12.47 5.90
C PHE A 53 -3.56 11.26 6.81
N ASP A 54 -4.28 10.18 6.53
CA ASP A 54 -3.82 8.84 6.92
C ASP A 54 -2.57 8.47 6.12
N VAL A 55 -1.80 7.49 6.57
CA VAL A 55 -0.54 7.10 5.92
C VAL A 55 -0.70 5.81 5.12
N ASP A 56 -1.06 4.72 5.80
CA ASP A 56 -1.25 3.40 5.20
C ASP A 56 -2.41 3.45 4.18
N SER A 57 -2.23 2.80 3.02
CA SER A 57 -3.16 2.85 1.87
C SER A 57 -3.58 4.27 1.40
N THR A 58 -2.89 5.34 1.83
CA THR A 58 -3.27 6.74 1.58
C THR A 58 -2.08 7.57 1.09
N VAL A 59 -1.10 7.88 1.95
CA VAL A 59 0.15 8.55 1.55
C VAL A 59 1.12 7.56 0.93
N ILE A 60 1.14 6.32 1.43
CA ILE A 60 1.80 5.19 0.80
C ILE A 60 0.76 4.21 0.23
N LYS A 61 1.17 3.38 -0.72
CA LYS A 61 0.30 2.37 -1.37
C LYS A 61 0.14 1.11 -0.52
N GLU A 62 1.11 0.87 0.36
CA GLU A 62 1.28 -0.33 1.17
C GLU A 62 0.72 -0.15 2.60
N GLU A 63 0.62 -1.26 3.34
CA GLU A 63 0.28 -1.30 4.78
C GLU A 63 1.57 -1.53 5.58
N GLY A 64 2.07 -0.52 6.28
CA GLY A 64 3.43 -0.55 6.84
C GLY A 64 3.68 -1.69 7.84
N ILE A 65 2.67 -2.06 8.65
CA ILE A 65 2.81 -3.18 9.60
C ILE A 65 2.91 -4.54 8.90
N ASP A 66 2.20 -4.72 7.79
CA ASP A 66 2.17 -5.98 7.04
C ASP A 66 3.46 -6.15 6.21
N GLU A 67 4.00 -5.07 5.64
CA GLU A 67 5.33 -5.06 5.00
C GLU A 67 6.44 -5.42 5.99
N PHE A 68 6.42 -4.85 7.20
CA PHE A 68 7.40 -5.22 8.22
C PHE A 68 7.21 -6.66 8.70
N ALA A 69 5.98 -7.16 8.80
CA ALA A 69 5.71 -8.56 9.12
C ALA A 69 6.22 -9.52 8.03
N ALA A 70 6.09 -9.15 6.75
CA ALA A 70 6.64 -9.89 5.63
C ALA A 70 8.17 -9.93 5.67
N TYR A 71 8.83 -8.79 5.93
CA TYR A 71 10.29 -8.72 6.16
C TYR A 71 10.75 -9.61 7.33
N LEU A 72 9.96 -9.69 8.39
CA LEU A 72 10.22 -10.54 9.56
C LEU A 72 9.94 -12.04 9.31
N GLY A 73 9.39 -12.42 8.16
CA GLY A 73 9.05 -13.79 7.80
C GLY A 73 7.75 -14.32 8.41
N VAL A 74 6.89 -13.43 8.95
CA VAL A 74 5.63 -13.77 9.64
C VAL A 74 4.40 -13.10 9.00
N GLY A 75 4.54 -12.61 7.76
CA GLY A 75 3.50 -11.87 7.04
C GLY A 75 2.16 -12.62 6.94
N GLU A 76 2.17 -13.94 6.71
CA GLU A 76 0.93 -14.74 6.62
C GLU A 76 0.15 -14.78 7.96
N GLU A 77 0.83 -14.94 9.10
CA GLU A 77 0.19 -14.93 10.42
C GLU A 77 -0.35 -13.53 10.77
N VAL A 78 0.41 -12.48 10.47
CA VAL A 78 -0.02 -11.09 10.72
C VAL A 78 -1.20 -10.71 9.82
N ALA A 79 -1.19 -11.08 8.54
CA ALA A 79 -2.32 -10.86 7.63
C ALA A 79 -3.59 -11.59 8.10
N ALA A 80 -3.46 -12.81 8.63
CA ALA A 80 -4.59 -13.54 9.22
C ALA A 80 -5.16 -12.82 10.47
N LEU A 81 -4.30 -12.26 11.32
CA LEU A 81 -4.70 -11.44 12.47
C LEU A 81 -5.35 -10.11 12.04
N THR A 82 -4.81 -9.44 11.02
CA THR A 82 -5.40 -8.22 10.44
C THR A 82 -6.81 -8.52 9.89
N ALA A 83 -6.98 -9.58 9.10
CA ALA A 83 -8.28 -9.99 8.56
C ALA A 83 -9.30 -10.33 9.65
N ALA A 84 -8.88 -11.01 10.73
CA ALA A 84 -9.75 -11.32 11.87
C ALA A 84 -10.18 -10.05 12.63
N ALA A 85 -9.30 -9.07 12.78
CA ALA A 85 -9.61 -7.81 13.45
C ALA A 85 -10.58 -6.92 12.65
N MET A 86 -10.51 -6.95 11.32
CA MET A 86 -11.40 -6.17 10.43
C MET A 86 -12.88 -6.58 10.50
N GLY A 87 -13.21 -7.70 11.16
CA GLY A 87 -14.60 -8.05 11.49
C GLY A 87 -15.29 -7.08 12.47
N GLY A 88 -14.53 -6.23 13.16
CA GLY A 88 -15.04 -5.21 14.10
C GLY A 88 -15.24 -5.68 15.54
N ASP A 89 -15.25 -7.00 15.78
CA ASP A 89 -15.45 -7.59 17.11
C ASP A 89 -14.22 -7.50 18.03
N THR A 90 -13.03 -7.20 17.48
CA THR A 90 -11.78 -7.10 18.24
C THR A 90 -11.37 -5.64 18.46
N PRO A 91 -11.18 -5.17 19.71
CA PRO A 91 -10.68 -3.81 19.96
C PRO A 91 -9.30 -3.58 19.32
N PHE A 92 -9.09 -2.40 18.71
CA PHE A 92 -7.87 -2.04 17.99
C PHE A 92 -6.57 -2.35 18.77
N HIS A 93 -6.52 -2.01 20.06
CA HIS A 93 -5.32 -2.24 20.88
C HIS A 93 -5.00 -3.73 21.05
N VAL A 94 -6.02 -4.60 21.19
CA VAL A 94 -5.84 -6.06 21.26
C VAL A 94 -5.37 -6.61 19.92
N ALA A 95 -5.97 -6.15 18.81
CA ALA A 95 -5.56 -6.54 17.47
C ALA A 95 -4.12 -6.12 17.13
N LEU A 96 -3.69 -4.93 17.60
CA LEU A 96 -2.32 -4.47 17.45
C LEU A 96 -1.35 -5.27 18.33
N GLU A 97 -1.67 -5.47 19.61
CA GLU A 97 -0.85 -6.25 20.54
C GLU A 97 -0.62 -7.69 20.05
N ASN A 98 -1.65 -8.35 19.52
CA ASN A 98 -1.55 -9.71 18.98
C ASN A 98 -0.59 -9.78 17.78
N ARG A 99 -0.65 -8.81 16.85
CA ARG A 99 0.27 -8.73 15.70
C ARG A 99 1.70 -8.50 16.17
N LEU A 100 1.92 -7.58 17.12
CA LEU A 100 3.25 -7.30 17.68
C LEU A 100 3.88 -8.50 18.41
N LYS A 101 3.09 -9.32 19.11
CA LYS A 101 3.56 -10.55 19.77
C LYS A 101 4.10 -11.60 18.79
N VAL A 102 3.51 -11.68 17.60
CA VAL A 102 3.97 -12.55 16.50
C VAL A 102 5.21 -11.95 15.84
N MET A 103 5.19 -10.65 15.53
CA MET A 103 6.30 -9.95 14.85
C MET A 103 7.61 -9.95 15.66
N GLN A 104 7.54 -9.80 16.98
CA GLN A 104 8.70 -9.60 17.87
C GLN A 104 9.72 -8.58 17.27
N PRO A 105 9.25 -7.36 16.96
CA PRO A 105 10.06 -6.38 16.23
C PRO A 105 11.22 -5.89 17.09
N THR A 106 12.40 -5.77 16.50
CA THR A 106 13.57 -5.15 17.15
C THR A 106 13.97 -3.89 16.40
N LYS A 107 14.56 -2.92 17.12
CA LYS A 107 15.05 -1.67 16.51
C LYS A 107 15.98 -1.95 15.34
N GLN A 108 16.91 -2.90 15.49
CA GLN A 108 17.85 -3.27 14.45
C GLN A 108 17.15 -3.75 13.17
N LYS A 109 16.18 -4.68 13.28
CA LYS A 109 15.47 -5.20 12.10
C LYS A 109 14.64 -4.10 11.41
N LEU A 110 14.04 -3.19 12.19
CA LEU A 110 13.31 -2.05 11.64
C LEU A 110 14.25 -1.07 10.92
N ASP A 111 15.36 -0.68 11.55
CA ASP A 111 16.36 0.21 10.97
C ASP A 111 16.92 -0.37 9.65
N THR A 112 17.19 -1.68 9.60
CA THR A 112 17.67 -2.37 8.39
C THR A 112 16.60 -2.39 7.30
N MET A 113 15.36 -2.79 7.61
CA MET A 113 14.26 -2.80 6.64
C MET A 113 14.02 -1.41 6.02
N LEU A 114 14.04 -0.34 6.83
CA LEU A 114 13.86 1.04 6.35
C LEU A 114 15.04 1.52 5.48
N ALA A 115 16.26 1.05 5.74
CA ALA A 115 17.42 1.36 4.90
C ALA A 115 17.42 0.58 3.56
N GLU A 116 16.81 -0.61 3.53
CA GLU A 116 16.72 -1.46 2.35
C GLU A 116 15.53 -1.09 1.42
N ASN A 117 14.52 -0.37 1.93
CA ASN A 117 13.30 -0.02 1.21
C ASN A 117 13.05 1.51 1.21
N PRO A 118 13.57 2.25 0.20
CA PRO A 118 13.45 3.72 0.14
C PRO A 118 12.00 4.22 0.10
N ALA A 119 11.74 5.24 0.91
CA ALA A 119 10.42 5.84 1.11
C ALA A 119 9.75 6.35 -0.18
N GLU A 120 10.54 6.87 -1.13
CA GLU A 120 10.07 7.41 -2.40
C GLU A 120 9.30 6.38 -3.25
N GLY A 121 9.68 5.09 -3.16
CA GLY A 121 9.04 4.01 -3.91
C GLY A 121 7.67 3.59 -3.34
N LEU A 122 7.37 3.99 -2.10
CA LEU A 122 6.14 3.62 -1.39
C LEU A 122 4.99 4.61 -1.64
N LEU A 123 5.29 5.83 -2.06
CA LEU A 123 4.32 6.92 -2.18
C LEU A 123 3.18 6.64 -3.16
N THR A 124 1.97 7.04 -2.77
CA THR A 124 0.79 7.08 -3.64
C THR A 124 1.00 8.13 -4.75
N PRO A 125 0.77 7.79 -6.04
CA PRO A 125 0.98 8.74 -7.13
C PRO A 125 0.20 10.05 -6.95
N GLY A 126 0.89 11.19 -7.04
CA GLY A 126 0.31 12.53 -6.88
C GLY A 126 0.28 13.06 -5.43
N ILE A 127 0.70 12.28 -4.42
CA ILE A 127 0.62 12.73 -3.02
C ILE A 127 1.64 13.82 -2.69
N SER A 128 2.86 13.75 -3.21
CA SER A 128 3.91 14.74 -2.98
C SER A 128 3.53 16.09 -3.56
N GLU A 129 2.98 16.07 -4.77
CA GLU A 129 2.45 17.24 -5.46
C GLU A 129 1.29 17.86 -4.66
N LEU A 130 0.33 17.05 -4.22
CA LEU A 130 -0.80 17.52 -3.41
C LEU A 130 -0.36 18.13 -2.07
N ILE A 131 0.53 17.46 -1.32
CA ILE A 131 1.05 17.98 -0.04
C ILE A 131 1.80 19.29 -0.26
N SER A 132 2.64 19.36 -1.30
CA SER A 132 3.38 20.57 -1.68
C SER A 132 2.44 21.74 -2.03
N GLU A 133 1.39 21.51 -2.83
CA GLU A 133 0.39 22.53 -3.14
C GLU A 133 -0.39 23.01 -1.91
N LEU A 134 -0.75 22.11 -0.98
CA LEU A 134 -1.43 22.47 0.26
C LEU A 134 -0.53 23.34 1.15
N GLN A 135 0.75 22.96 1.33
CA GLN A 135 1.74 23.71 2.08
C GLN A 135 2.04 25.08 1.46
N ALA A 136 2.20 25.15 0.13
CA ALA A 136 2.36 26.40 -0.62
C ALA A 136 1.13 27.31 -0.50
N GLY A 137 -0.06 26.73 -0.38
CA GLY A 137 -1.31 27.42 -0.04
C GLY A 137 -1.42 27.86 1.43
N GLY A 138 -0.36 27.74 2.23
CA GLY A 138 -0.30 28.16 3.63
C GLY A 138 -0.98 27.20 4.63
N LYS A 139 -1.32 25.98 4.20
CA LYS A 139 -2.07 25.02 5.01
C LYS A 139 -1.14 24.15 5.83
N VAL A 140 -1.51 23.83 7.07
CA VAL A 140 -0.76 22.89 7.91
C VAL A 140 -1.10 21.46 7.49
N VAL A 141 -0.10 20.64 7.21
CA VAL A 141 -0.30 19.24 6.83
C VAL A 141 0.13 18.34 7.99
N TYR A 142 -0.76 17.43 8.40
CA TYR A 142 -0.53 16.45 9.45
C TYR A 142 -0.60 15.03 8.89
N LEU A 143 0.22 14.13 9.44
CA LEU A 143 0.09 12.68 9.23
C LEU A 143 -0.50 12.05 10.49
N VAL A 144 -1.65 11.39 10.36
CA VAL A 144 -2.42 10.82 11.48
C VAL A 144 -2.78 9.38 11.13
N SER A 145 -2.05 8.40 11.69
CA SER A 145 -2.14 6.98 11.27
C SER A 145 -2.17 6.02 12.46
N GLY A 146 -2.82 4.87 12.26
CA GLY A 146 -2.79 3.73 13.19
C GLY A 146 -1.46 2.94 13.16
N GLY A 147 -0.59 3.20 12.20
CA GLY A 147 0.75 2.63 12.07
C GLY A 147 1.76 3.22 13.05
N PHE A 148 3.05 3.10 12.72
CA PHE A 148 4.15 3.42 13.62
C PHE A 148 4.99 4.62 13.16
N ARG A 149 5.17 5.57 14.05
CA ARG A 149 5.93 6.82 13.86
C ARG A 149 7.32 6.58 13.28
N GLN A 150 8.05 5.57 13.76
CA GLN A 150 9.39 5.26 13.24
C GLN A 150 9.40 4.87 11.75
N MET A 151 8.29 4.33 11.23
CA MET A 151 8.11 4.01 9.81
C MET A 151 7.59 5.19 8.99
N ILE A 152 6.82 6.07 9.63
CA ILE A 152 6.21 7.26 9.01
C ILE A 152 7.22 8.41 8.88
N GLU A 153 8.20 8.54 9.78
CA GLU A 153 9.18 9.64 9.73
C GLU A 153 9.99 9.71 8.40
N PRO A 154 10.50 8.61 7.82
CA PRO A 154 11.12 8.64 6.49
C PRO A 154 10.15 9.09 5.38
N ILE A 155 8.88 8.64 5.41
CA ILE A 155 7.85 9.08 4.46
C ILE A 155 7.63 10.60 4.59
N ALA A 156 7.50 11.09 5.82
CA ALA A 156 7.28 12.50 6.14
C ALA A 156 8.45 13.39 5.69
N GLU A 157 9.69 12.92 5.77
CA GLU A 157 10.87 13.64 5.25
C GLU A 157 10.78 13.83 3.73
N VAL A 158 10.38 12.80 2.97
CA VAL A 158 10.20 12.88 1.50
C VAL A 158 9.08 13.84 1.11
N VAL A 159 7.92 13.81 1.80
CA VAL A 159 6.79 14.74 1.53
C VAL A 159 6.88 16.06 2.31
N HIS A 160 8.04 16.33 2.93
CA HIS A 160 8.35 17.56 3.66
C HIS A 160 7.35 17.94 4.77
N VAL A 161 6.75 16.95 5.45
CA VAL A 161 5.94 17.16 6.64
C VAL A 161 6.84 17.13 7.89
N LYS A 162 6.67 18.11 8.78
CA LYS A 162 7.48 18.22 10.00
C LYS A 162 7.22 17.03 10.92
N LYS A 163 8.27 16.49 11.57
CA LYS A 163 8.13 15.41 12.57
C LYS A 163 7.19 15.77 13.73
N THR A 164 7.06 17.05 14.08
CA THR A 164 6.10 17.53 15.08
C THR A 164 4.63 17.32 14.69
N ASP A 165 4.36 17.13 13.40
CA ASP A 165 3.03 17.08 12.80
C ASP A 165 2.62 15.63 12.47
N ILE A 166 3.34 14.65 13.03
CA ILE A 166 3.08 13.20 12.93
C ILE A 166 2.44 12.70 14.23
N TYR A 167 1.25 12.12 14.12
CA TYR A 167 0.50 11.47 15.19
C TYR A 167 0.31 9.99 14.84
N ALA A 168 1.03 9.11 15.53
CA ALA A 168 1.02 7.66 15.28
C ALA A 168 1.49 6.90 16.53
N ASN A 169 1.34 5.58 16.52
CA ASN A 169 1.90 4.72 17.57
C ASN A 169 3.43 4.76 17.54
N ILE A 170 4.08 4.37 18.63
CA ILE A 170 5.55 4.34 18.74
C ILE A 170 5.95 2.93 19.16
N PHE A 171 6.85 2.28 18.40
CA PHE A 171 7.44 1.02 18.86
C PHE A 171 8.23 1.25 20.16
N MET A 172 7.88 0.49 21.20
CA MET A 172 8.70 0.36 22.40
C MET A 172 9.53 -0.91 22.27
N PHE A 173 10.83 -0.75 22.08
CA PHE A 173 11.78 -1.85 22.07
C PHE A 173 12.29 -2.13 23.48
N HIS A 174 12.51 -3.40 23.79
CA HIS A 174 12.98 -3.91 25.08
C HIS A 174 14.21 -4.81 24.88
#